data_AF-A0A542FSQ7-F1
#
_entry.id   AF-A0A542FSQ7-F1
#
_cell.length_a   1.000
_cell.length_b   1.000
_cell.length_c   1.000
_cell.angle_alpha   90.00
_cell.angle_beta   90.00
_cell.angle_gamma   90.00
#
_symmetry.space_group_name_H-M   'P 1'
#
loop_
_entity.id
_entity.type
_entity.pdbx_description
1 polymer ?
#
loop_
_entity_poly.entity_id
_entity_poly.type
_entity_poly.pdbx_seq_one_letter_code
_entity_poly.pdbx_strand_id
1 'polypeptide(L)'
;MSSSRPVAGFLLRVTIAHVVTYFVVGLIAAAVIDYADLFTQPVIRDFMRPFGSVAVIVGPLLQVVRGLLIAAVLLPFRAVIAAGRGWLWLWLLFLGIGILSTPAAAPGSLEGAVYSQLPWWYHLLGMPEMLVQTLAFSALVHLIARHPTGVFAALPPVFERILRALVVACFSFIGYAAVSVVFALAVGAPIGAAENLSPAVQGIFVLPFLVNGVIAFFAAAEHAPRRRLAAAAISYGAGAISILSYQAIVFGSADLVYGLVAPVLPAVILWLVTAHRRGSGSVPTDADVESAQHARPAR
;
A
#
# COMPACT_ATOMS: atom_id res chain seq x y z
N MET A 1 25.29 24.51 9.50
CA MET A 1 23.86 24.83 9.73
C MET A 1 23.00 23.73 9.10
N SER A 2 22.65 22.67 9.85
CA SER A 2 21.70 21.66 9.37
C SER A 2 20.31 22.05 9.86
N SER A 3 19.39 22.40 8.97
CA SER A 3 17.99 22.25 9.34
C SER A 3 17.77 20.75 9.52
N SER A 4 17.68 20.33 10.78
CA SER A 4 17.42 18.95 11.17
C SER A 4 15.98 18.63 10.78
N ARG A 5 15.76 18.37 9.48
CA ARG A 5 14.54 17.73 8.99
C ARG A 5 14.35 16.47 9.85
N PRO A 6 13.16 16.23 10.42
CA PRO A 6 12.99 15.18 11.42
C PRO A 6 13.39 13.83 10.82
N VAL A 7 14.49 13.26 11.31
CA VAL A 7 15.06 11.97 10.88
C VAL A 7 14.00 10.88 10.93
N ALA A 8 13.23 10.84 12.02
CA ALA A 8 12.11 9.91 12.19
C ALA A 8 11.06 10.03 11.06
N GLY A 9 10.78 11.26 10.60
CA GLY A 9 9.84 11.50 9.51
C GLY A 9 10.33 10.95 8.17
N PHE A 10 11.63 11.06 7.88
CA PHE A 10 12.23 10.45 6.69
C PHE A 10 12.18 8.92 6.78
N LEU A 11 12.63 8.34 7.90
CA LEU A 11 12.65 6.89 8.10
C LEU A 11 11.27 6.28 7.92
N LEU A 12 10.25 6.86 8.57
CA LEU A 12 8.87 6.39 8.49
C LEU A 12 8.34 6.45 7.06
N ARG A 13 8.49 7.58 6.37
CA ARG A 13 7.94 7.76 5.01
C ARG A 13 8.61 6.86 3.98
N VAL A 14 9.92 6.67 4.08
CA VAL A 14 10.66 5.75 3.19
C VAL A 14 10.27 4.30 3.48
N THR A 15 10.09 3.93 4.75
CA THR A 15 9.59 2.59 5.12
C THR A 15 8.20 2.34 4.53
N ILE A 16 7.28 3.31 4.68
CA ILE A 16 5.94 3.23 4.07
C ILE A 16 6.04 3.12 2.54
N ALA A 17 6.89 3.92 1.90
CA ALA A 17 7.10 3.84 0.45
C ALA A 17 7.55 2.45 0.00
N HIS A 18 8.48 1.83 0.73
CA HIS A 18 8.94 0.46 0.47
C HIS A 18 7.78 -0.53 0.57
N VAL A 19 7.07 -0.52 1.70
CA VAL A 19 5.96 -1.44 1.96
C VAL A 19 4.87 -1.28 0.91
N VAL A 20 4.43 -0.05 0.63
CA VAL A 20 3.37 0.22 -0.35
C VAL A 20 3.77 -0.24 -1.75
N THR A 21 4.96 0.12 -2.22
CA THR A 21 5.41 -0.28 -3.58
C THR A 21 5.58 -1.79 -3.69
N TYR A 22 6.11 -2.44 -2.65
CA TYR A 22 6.20 -3.90 -2.58
C TYR A 22 4.83 -4.56 -2.70
N PHE A 23 3.86 -4.14 -1.89
CA PHE A 23 2.52 -4.72 -1.92
C PHE A 23 1.79 -4.46 -3.24
N VAL A 24 1.81 -3.22 -3.73
CA VAL A 24 1.08 -2.86 -4.95
C VAL A 24 1.63 -3.62 -6.16
N VAL A 25 2.96 -3.63 -6.33
CA VAL A 25 3.57 -4.31 -7.47
C VAL A 25 3.47 -5.83 -7.35
N GLY A 26 3.63 -6.38 -6.14
CA GLY A 26 3.43 -7.80 -5.87
C GLY A 26 2.00 -8.27 -6.12
N LEU A 27 0.98 -7.47 -5.77
CA LEU A 27 -0.43 -7.77 -6.09
C LEU A 27 -0.68 -7.75 -7.59
N ILE A 28 -0.12 -6.78 -8.32
CA ILE A 28 -0.23 -6.72 -9.78
C ILE A 28 0.43 -7.96 -10.40
N ALA A 29 1.62 -8.34 -9.93
CA ALA A 29 2.32 -9.52 -10.42
C ALA A 29 1.54 -10.81 -10.11
N ALA A 30 0.99 -10.96 -8.90
CA ALA A 30 0.16 -12.12 -8.54
C ALA A 30 -1.16 -12.20 -9.33
N ALA A 31 -1.63 -11.10 -9.92
CA ALA A 31 -2.77 -11.11 -10.82
C ALA A 31 -2.43 -11.59 -12.25
N VAL A 32 -1.15 -11.56 -12.62
CA VAL A 32 -0.65 -11.91 -13.96
C VAL A 32 0.11 -13.24 -13.96
N ILE A 33 0.75 -13.59 -12.84
CA ILE A 33 1.61 -14.77 -12.67
C ILE A 33 0.93 -15.73 -11.70
N ASP A 34 0.72 -16.97 -12.14
CA ASP A 34 0.20 -18.04 -11.29
C ASP A 34 1.30 -18.57 -10.35
N TYR A 35 1.52 -17.84 -9.25
CA TYR A 35 2.48 -18.22 -8.22
C TYR A 35 2.14 -19.54 -7.53
N ALA A 36 0.86 -19.94 -7.51
CA ALA A 36 0.43 -21.16 -6.87
C ALA A 36 0.92 -22.38 -7.65
N ASP A 37 0.75 -22.40 -8.97
CA ASP A 37 1.33 -23.43 -9.83
C ASP A 37 2.86 -23.34 -9.85
N LEU A 38 3.39 -22.14 -10.11
CA LEU A 38 4.82 -21.90 -10.31
C LEU A 38 5.68 -22.43 -9.16
N PHE A 39 5.25 -22.21 -7.90
CA PHE A 39 6.01 -22.62 -6.73
C PHE A 39 5.92 -24.12 -6.43
N THR A 40 5.09 -24.87 -7.15
CA THR A 40 5.01 -26.34 -7.03
C THR A 40 5.86 -27.07 -8.06
N GLN A 41 6.34 -26.36 -9.08
CA GLN A 41 7.14 -26.94 -10.15
C GLN A 41 8.46 -27.52 -9.61
N PRO A 42 9.00 -28.59 -10.26
CA PRO A 42 10.28 -29.19 -9.88
C PRO A 42 11.40 -28.14 -9.80
N VAL A 43 12.35 -28.33 -8.88
CA VAL A 43 13.47 -27.40 -8.59
C VAL A 43 13.04 -26.08 -7.95
N ILE A 44 11.95 -25.45 -8.41
CA ILE A 44 11.42 -24.21 -7.81
C ILE A 44 10.84 -24.50 -6.43
N ARG A 45 10.08 -25.59 -6.26
CA ARG A 45 9.51 -26.00 -4.95
C ARG A 45 10.57 -26.31 -3.89
N ASP A 46 11.77 -26.68 -4.31
CA ASP A 46 12.87 -27.02 -3.41
C ASP A 46 13.59 -25.73 -2.93
N PHE A 47 13.41 -24.64 -3.69
CA PHE A 47 13.93 -23.30 -3.37
C PHE A 47 12.88 -22.41 -2.66
N MET A 48 11.63 -22.40 -3.15
CA MET A 48 10.54 -21.55 -2.68
C MET A 48 9.66 -22.26 -1.64
N ARG A 49 9.11 -21.48 -0.70
CA ARG A 49 8.04 -21.96 0.19
C ARG A 49 6.71 -22.05 -0.57
N PRO A 50 5.83 -23.00 -0.23
CA PRO A 50 4.49 -23.07 -0.82
C PRO A 50 3.73 -21.75 -0.67
N PHE A 51 3.00 -21.38 -1.74
CA PHE A 51 2.15 -20.20 -1.75
C PHE A 51 1.09 -20.31 -0.64
N GLY A 52 0.90 -19.24 0.13
CA GLY A 52 -0.06 -19.22 1.26
C GLY A 52 0.40 -19.94 2.54
N SER A 53 1.65 -20.45 2.61
CA SER A 53 2.18 -21.01 3.86
C SER A 53 2.33 -19.96 4.97
N VAL A 54 2.38 -20.39 6.25
CA VAL A 54 2.54 -19.49 7.41
C VAL A 54 3.78 -18.58 7.30
N ALA A 55 4.84 -19.04 6.65
CA ALA A 55 6.03 -18.23 6.37
C ALA A 55 5.71 -17.03 5.43
N VAL A 56 4.76 -17.18 4.51
CA VAL A 56 4.27 -16.10 3.63
C VAL A 56 3.45 -15.08 4.44
N ILE A 57 2.80 -15.48 5.53
CA ILE A 57 2.06 -14.58 6.44
C ILE A 57 3.01 -13.68 7.25
N VAL A 58 4.23 -14.14 7.56
CA VAL A 58 5.27 -13.32 8.21
C VAL A 58 5.95 -12.38 7.21
N GLY A 59 5.88 -12.68 5.91
CA GLY A 59 6.44 -11.88 4.82
C GLY A 59 6.12 -10.38 4.92
N PRO A 60 4.85 -9.96 5.04
CA PRO A 60 4.44 -8.58 5.32
C PRO A 60 5.21 -7.86 6.42
N LEU A 61 5.44 -8.52 7.57
CA LEU A 61 6.13 -7.92 8.71
C LEU A 61 7.62 -7.71 8.40
N LEU A 62 8.24 -8.67 7.72
CA LEU A 62 9.63 -8.55 7.26
C LEU A 62 9.80 -7.40 6.27
N GLN A 63 8.78 -7.02 5.49
CA GLN A 63 8.86 -5.85 4.62
C GLN A 63 8.95 -4.54 5.38
N VAL A 64 8.33 -4.44 6.57
CA VAL A 64 8.47 -3.25 7.42
C VAL A 64 9.91 -3.13 7.92
N VAL A 65 10.49 -4.24 8.39
CA VAL A 65 11.89 -4.29 8.84
C VAL A 65 12.83 -3.95 7.70
N ARG A 66 12.64 -4.55 6.52
CA ARG A 66 13.44 -4.30 5.31
C ARG A 66 13.33 -2.84 4.86
N GLY A 67 12.13 -2.27 4.85
CA GLY A 67 11.90 -0.87 4.53
C GLY A 67 12.62 0.08 5.49
N LEU A 68 12.61 -0.23 6.78
CA LEU A 68 13.33 0.54 7.80
C LEU A 68 14.85 0.47 7.63
N LEU A 69 15.39 -0.71 7.35
CA LEU A 69 16.82 -0.90 7.06
C LEU A 69 17.24 -0.09 5.83
N ILE A 70 16.48 -0.18 4.74
CA ILE A 70 16.72 0.62 3.54
C ILE A 70 16.67 2.11 3.88
N ALA A 71 15.64 2.56 4.62
CA ALA A 71 15.49 3.96 5.00
C ALA A 71 16.69 4.48 5.81
N ALA A 72 17.21 3.67 6.74
CA ALA A 72 18.39 4.00 7.53
C ALA A 72 19.64 4.14 6.66
N VAL A 73 19.85 3.23 5.70
CA VAL A 73 20.96 3.30 4.74
C VAL A 73 20.86 4.51 3.82
N LEU A 74 19.64 4.89 3.38
CA LEU A 74 19.42 6.03 2.50
C LEU A 74 19.48 7.40 3.21
N LEU A 75 19.34 7.43 4.55
CA LEU A 75 19.34 8.65 5.34
C LEU A 75 20.54 9.58 5.09
N PRO A 76 21.81 9.11 5.05
CA PRO A 76 22.95 9.97 4.70
C PRO A 76 22.89 10.50 3.26
N PHE A 77 22.28 9.77 2.35
CA PHE A 77 22.20 10.12 0.92
C PHE A 77 20.98 10.98 0.57
N ARG A 78 20.12 11.32 1.53
CA ARG A 78 18.85 12.03 1.28
C ARG A 78 18.97 13.32 0.46
N ALA A 79 20.09 14.05 0.60
CA ALA A 79 20.33 15.28 -0.17
C ALA A 79 20.62 14.97 -1.65
N VAL A 80 21.43 13.94 -1.92
CA VAL A 80 21.73 13.46 -3.28
C VAL A 80 20.46 12.89 -3.92
N ILE A 81 19.69 12.12 -3.15
CA ILE A 81 18.42 11.56 -3.61
C ILE A 81 17.42 12.66 -3.94
N ALA A 82 17.38 13.76 -3.19
CA ALA A 82 16.48 14.88 -3.47
C ALA A 82 16.86 15.69 -4.73
N ALA A 83 18.14 15.66 -5.12
CA ALA A 83 18.68 16.48 -6.20
C ALA A 83 18.49 15.85 -7.58
N GLY A 84 18.23 16.68 -8.60
CA GLY A 84 18.27 16.30 -10.01
C GLY A 84 17.53 14.98 -10.33
N ARG A 85 18.28 14.01 -10.88
CA ARG A 85 17.78 12.66 -11.23
C ARG A 85 18.02 11.63 -10.11
N GLY A 86 17.94 12.03 -8.84
CA GLY A 86 18.22 11.15 -7.70
C GLY A 86 17.41 9.85 -7.67
N TRP A 87 16.19 9.84 -8.24
CA TRP A 87 15.40 8.62 -8.42
C TRP A 87 16.07 7.60 -9.36
N LEU A 88 16.72 8.06 -10.44
CA LEU A 88 17.38 7.19 -11.40
C LEU A 88 18.67 6.61 -10.79
N TRP A 89 19.45 7.42 -10.09
CA TRP A 89 20.64 6.94 -9.40
C TRP A 89 20.31 5.91 -8.33
N LEU A 90 19.26 6.15 -7.54
CA LEU A 90 18.78 5.19 -6.55
C LEU A 90 18.29 3.89 -7.22
N TRP A 91 17.56 3.98 -8.33
CA TRP A 91 17.12 2.80 -9.06
C TRP A 91 18.28 2.00 -9.65
N LEU A 92 19.29 2.67 -10.24
CA LEU A 92 20.49 2.02 -10.75
C LEU A 92 21.30 1.33 -9.64
N LEU A 93 21.31 1.87 -8.42
CA LEU A 93 21.91 1.19 -7.26
C LEU A 93 21.17 -0.12 -6.94
N PHE A 94 19.83 -0.10 -6.91
CA PHE A 94 19.05 -1.33 -6.72
C PHE A 94 19.26 -2.33 -7.86
N LEU A 95 19.21 -1.87 -9.12
CA LEU A 95 19.40 -2.73 -10.28
C LEU A 95 20.81 -3.34 -10.31
N GLY A 96 21.85 -2.51 -10.25
CA GLY A 96 23.23 -2.95 -10.41
C GLY A 96 23.72 -3.78 -9.23
N ILE A 97 23.50 -3.30 -8.00
CA ILE A 97 24.05 -3.91 -6.78
C ILE A 97 23.02 -4.84 -6.11
N GLY A 98 21.77 -4.41 -6.01
CA GLY A 98 20.74 -5.16 -5.27
C GLY A 98 20.11 -6.33 -6.02
N ILE A 99 20.08 -6.29 -7.36
CA ILE A 99 19.43 -7.30 -8.21
C ILE A 99 20.51 -8.08 -8.98
N LEU A 100 21.23 -7.43 -9.90
CA LEU A 100 22.15 -8.11 -10.81
C LEU A 100 23.39 -8.65 -10.09
N SER A 101 24.01 -7.83 -9.23
CA SER A 101 25.27 -8.16 -8.55
C SER A 101 25.09 -8.49 -7.06
N THR A 102 23.92 -9.01 -6.68
CA THR A 102 23.68 -9.37 -5.28
C THR A 102 24.64 -10.50 -4.85
N PRO A 103 25.25 -10.45 -3.65
CA PRO A 103 26.22 -11.46 -3.22
C PRO A 103 25.66 -12.86 -3.01
N ALA A 104 24.33 -13.02 -2.98
CA ALA A 104 23.67 -14.30 -2.84
C ALA A 104 23.20 -14.83 -4.19
N ALA A 105 23.13 -16.16 -4.36
CA ALA A 105 22.60 -16.81 -5.56
C ALA A 105 21.07 -16.68 -5.69
N ALA A 106 20.58 -15.44 -5.75
CA ALA A 106 19.16 -15.09 -5.79
C ALA A 106 18.61 -15.15 -7.23
N PRO A 107 17.31 -15.44 -7.42
CA PRO A 107 16.65 -15.33 -8.73
C PRO A 107 16.85 -13.93 -9.34
N GLY A 108 17.13 -13.89 -10.65
CA GLY A 108 17.41 -12.64 -11.38
C GLY A 108 18.84 -12.08 -11.24
N SER A 109 19.68 -12.62 -10.34
CA SER A 109 21.09 -12.21 -10.19
C SER A 109 22.04 -13.02 -11.06
N LEU A 110 23.26 -12.49 -11.28
CA LEU A 110 24.35 -13.20 -11.96
C LEU A 110 24.80 -14.44 -11.18
N GLU A 111 24.91 -14.34 -9.85
CA GLU A 111 25.25 -15.47 -8.99
C GLU A 111 24.19 -16.57 -9.03
N GLY A 112 22.91 -16.21 -9.02
CA GLY A 112 21.82 -17.17 -9.15
C GLY A 112 21.83 -17.87 -10.51
N ALA A 113 22.10 -17.10 -11.57
CA ALA A 113 22.20 -17.58 -12.94
C ALA A 113 23.33 -18.62 -13.14
N VAL A 114 24.44 -18.48 -12.40
CA VAL A 114 25.61 -19.37 -12.51
C VAL A 114 25.54 -20.53 -11.52
N TYR A 115 25.13 -20.28 -10.27
CA TYR A 115 25.30 -21.23 -9.17
C TYR A 115 24.01 -21.88 -8.68
N SER A 116 22.84 -21.44 -9.15
CA SER A 116 21.57 -22.08 -8.78
C SER A 116 21.14 -23.14 -9.82
N GLN A 117 20.28 -24.07 -9.39
CA GLN A 117 19.64 -25.01 -10.30
C GLN A 117 18.38 -24.42 -10.97
N LEU A 118 18.03 -23.17 -10.65
CA LEU A 118 16.81 -22.56 -11.17
C LEU A 118 16.91 -22.37 -12.69
N PRO A 119 15.83 -22.63 -13.43
CA PRO A 119 15.85 -22.51 -14.88
C PRO A 119 15.96 -21.03 -15.29
N TRP A 120 16.66 -20.76 -16.40
CA TRP A 120 16.89 -19.40 -16.90
C TRP A 120 15.63 -18.55 -17.08
N TRP A 121 14.53 -19.16 -17.54
CA TRP A 121 13.26 -18.44 -17.69
C TRP A 121 12.72 -17.93 -16.35
N TYR A 122 12.99 -18.63 -15.23
CA TYR A 122 12.55 -18.22 -13.90
C TYR A 122 13.31 -16.99 -13.42
N HIS A 123 14.60 -16.88 -13.75
CA HIS A 123 15.38 -15.66 -13.50
C HIS A 123 14.79 -14.44 -14.21
N LEU A 124 14.21 -14.63 -15.40
CA LEU A 124 13.63 -13.55 -16.19
C LEU A 124 12.18 -13.24 -15.81
N LEU A 125 11.42 -14.26 -15.39
CA LEU A 125 9.99 -14.12 -15.08
C LEU A 125 9.74 -13.13 -13.92
N GLY A 126 10.57 -13.18 -12.87
CA GLY A 126 10.43 -12.28 -11.71
C GLY A 126 11.04 -10.89 -11.91
N MET A 127 11.81 -10.66 -12.97
CA MET A 127 12.52 -9.39 -13.20
C MET A 127 11.57 -8.21 -13.39
N PRO A 128 10.50 -8.28 -14.22
CA PRO A 128 9.56 -7.18 -14.36
C PRO A 128 9.00 -6.69 -13.02
N GLU A 129 8.61 -7.60 -12.13
CA GLU A 129 8.12 -7.25 -10.79
C GLU A 129 9.18 -6.51 -9.97
N MET A 130 10.40 -7.06 -9.87
CA MET A 130 11.49 -6.46 -9.09
C MET A 130 11.93 -5.10 -9.64
N LEU A 131 12.02 -4.96 -10.96
CA LEU A 131 12.43 -3.73 -11.62
C LEU A 131 11.39 -2.62 -11.46
N VAL A 132 10.11 -2.95 -11.65
CA VAL A 132 9.01 -1.99 -11.49
C VAL A 132 8.87 -1.58 -10.03
N GLN A 133 8.96 -2.51 -9.07
CA GLN A 133 8.88 -2.21 -7.65
C GLN A 133 10.00 -1.27 -7.20
N THR A 134 11.26 -1.58 -7.54
CA THR A 134 12.41 -0.77 -7.14
C THR A 134 12.44 0.59 -7.84
N LEU A 135 11.94 0.67 -9.08
CA LEU A 135 11.78 1.94 -9.80
C LEU A 135 10.72 2.82 -9.14
N ALA A 136 9.53 2.26 -8.89
CA ALA A 136 8.43 2.96 -8.21
C ALA A 136 8.86 3.45 -6.83
N PHE A 137 9.56 2.60 -6.06
CA PHE A 137 10.15 2.96 -4.78
C PHE A 137 11.12 4.13 -4.92
N SER A 138 12.05 4.06 -5.87
CA SER A 138 13.06 5.10 -6.07
C SER A 138 12.46 6.45 -6.46
N ALA A 139 11.45 6.45 -7.32
CA ALA A 139 10.68 7.64 -7.67
C ALA A 139 9.96 8.24 -6.45
N LEU A 140 9.31 7.40 -5.64
CA LEU A 140 8.58 7.85 -4.46
C LEU A 140 9.53 8.41 -3.38
N VAL A 141 10.67 7.76 -3.14
CA VAL A 141 11.68 8.25 -2.18
C VAL A 141 12.28 9.57 -2.65
N HIS A 142 12.53 9.75 -3.95
CA HIS A 142 12.96 11.02 -4.51
C HIS A 142 11.95 12.14 -4.23
N LEU A 143 10.65 11.88 -4.44
CA LEU A 143 9.59 12.84 -4.11
C LEU A 143 9.53 13.15 -2.61
N ILE A 144 9.66 12.14 -1.74
CA ILE A 144 9.72 12.30 -0.28
C ILE A 144 10.90 13.18 0.13
N ALA A 145 12.08 12.94 -0.46
CA ALA A 145 13.30 13.67 -0.15
C ALA A 145 13.23 15.14 -0.63
N ARG A 146 12.55 15.39 -1.75
CA ARG A 146 12.33 16.72 -2.34
C ARG A 146 11.25 17.53 -1.61
N HIS A 147 10.19 16.86 -1.14
CA HIS A 147 9.04 17.48 -0.47
C HIS A 147 8.90 17.00 0.99
N PRO A 148 9.82 17.41 1.90
CA PRO A 148 9.85 16.95 3.29
C PRO A 148 8.63 17.40 4.11
N THR A 149 7.93 18.47 3.71
CA THR A 149 6.70 18.94 4.38
C THR A 149 5.46 18.11 4.00
N GLY A 150 5.51 17.33 2.92
CA GLY A 150 4.47 16.36 2.57
C GLY A 150 4.35 16.14 1.06
N VAL A 151 4.51 14.90 0.61
CA VAL A 151 4.37 14.51 -0.81
C VAL A 151 2.97 14.81 -1.34
N PHE A 152 1.95 14.66 -0.49
CA PHE A 152 0.56 14.94 -0.86
C PHE A 152 0.28 16.40 -1.21
N ALA A 153 1.14 17.34 -0.81
CA ALA A 153 0.98 18.75 -1.20
C ALA A 153 1.52 19.02 -2.62
N ALA A 154 2.41 18.16 -3.13
CA ALA A 154 3.00 18.27 -4.45
C ALA A 154 2.23 17.47 -5.53
N LEU A 155 1.31 16.60 -5.13
CA LEU A 155 0.48 15.83 -6.06
C LEU A 155 -0.65 16.71 -6.62
N PRO A 156 -1.10 16.49 -7.87
CA PRO A 156 -2.29 17.15 -8.40
C PRO A 156 -3.48 16.95 -7.45
N PRO A 157 -4.34 17.97 -7.22
CA PRO A 157 -5.44 17.89 -6.27
C PRO A 157 -6.38 16.69 -6.49
N VAL A 158 -6.56 16.29 -7.75
CA VAL A 158 -7.34 15.10 -8.12
C VAL A 158 -6.68 13.82 -7.62
N PHE A 159 -5.37 13.68 -7.79
CA PHE A 159 -4.63 12.50 -7.37
C PHE A 159 -4.59 12.36 -5.84
N GLU A 160 -4.43 13.48 -5.13
CA GLU A 160 -4.57 13.48 -3.67
C GLU A 160 -5.94 12.94 -3.24
N ARG A 161 -7.02 13.41 -3.87
CA ARG A 161 -8.39 12.96 -3.55
C ARG A 161 -8.58 11.48 -3.83
N ILE A 162 -8.10 10.97 -4.96
CA ILE A 162 -8.15 9.54 -5.29
C ILE A 162 -7.42 8.73 -4.22
N LEU A 163 -6.21 9.13 -3.85
CA LEU A 163 -5.40 8.39 -2.88
C LEU A 163 -6.04 8.40 -1.49
N ARG A 164 -6.58 9.53 -1.04
CA ARG A 164 -7.34 9.59 0.22
C ARG A 164 -8.59 8.72 0.19
N ALA A 165 -9.33 8.74 -0.92
CA ALA A 165 -10.53 7.92 -1.08
C ALA A 165 -10.20 6.43 -1.01
N LEU A 166 -9.12 6.02 -1.68
CA LEU A 166 -8.61 4.65 -1.62
C LEU A 166 -8.22 4.26 -0.20
N VAL A 167 -7.48 5.11 0.51
CA VAL A 167 -7.08 4.85 1.90
C VAL A 167 -8.30 4.68 2.80
N VAL A 168 -9.31 5.56 2.69
CA VAL A 168 -10.56 5.43 3.44
C VAL A 168 -11.28 4.13 3.10
N ALA A 169 -11.40 3.78 1.82
CA ALA A 169 -12.03 2.54 1.38
C ALA A 169 -11.31 1.30 1.96
N CYS A 170 -9.97 1.30 1.99
CA CYS A 170 -9.18 0.23 2.58
C CYS A 170 -9.41 0.12 4.09
N PHE A 171 -9.41 1.23 4.84
CA PHE A 171 -9.72 1.18 6.27
C PHE A 171 -11.17 0.73 6.54
N SER A 172 -12.13 1.18 5.72
CA SER A 172 -13.51 0.69 5.78
C SER A 172 -13.60 -0.81 5.50
N PHE A 173 -12.84 -1.34 4.54
CA PHE A 173 -12.73 -2.77 4.26
C PHE A 173 -12.17 -3.57 5.44
N ILE A 174 -11.13 -3.05 6.11
CA ILE A 174 -10.63 -3.64 7.38
C ILE A 174 -11.75 -3.68 8.42
N GLY A 175 -12.59 -2.63 8.48
CA GLY A 175 -13.78 -2.60 9.32
C GLY A 175 -14.77 -3.72 9.02
N TYR A 176 -15.04 -3.99 7.74
CA TYR A 176 -15.90 -5.10 7.33
C TYR A 176 -15.29 -6.43 7.77
N ALA A 177 -14.03 -6.68 7.42
CA ALA A 177 -13.34 -7.92 7.78
C ALA A 177 -13.32 -8.17 9.30
N ALA A 178 -13.07 -7.14 10.10
CA ALA A 178 -13.08 -7.26 11.57
C ALA A 178 -14.46 -7.66 12.11
N VAL A 179 -15.52 -6.99 11.65
CA VAL A 179 -16.89 -7.34 12.07
C VAL A 179 -17.27 -8.75 11.62
N SER A 180 -16.89 -9.14 10.41
CA SER A 180 -17.15 -10.49 9.89
C SER A 180 -16.47 -11.58 10.71
N VAL A 181 -15.21 -11.38 11.12
CA VAL A 181 -14.49 -12.31 11.99
C VAL A 181 -15.16 -12.41 13.36
N VAL A 182 -15.52 -11.27 13.98
CA VAL A 182 -16.21 -11.25 15.28
C VAL A 182 -17.57 -11.94 15.20
N PHE A 183 -18.33 -11.70 14.13
CA PHE A 183 -19.63 -12.33 13.90
C PHE A 183 -19.49 -13.85 13.71
N ALA A 184 -18.52 -14.29 12.92
CA ALA A 184 -18.24 -15.71 12.72
C ALA A 184 -17.90 -16.41 14.05
N LEU A 185 -17.07 -15.79 14.88
CA LEU A 185 -16.76 -16.30 16.22
C LEU A 185 -18.00 -16.36 17.13
N ALA A 186 -18.86 -15.33 17.08
CA ALA A 186 -20.06 -15.26 17.91
C ALA A 186 -21.09 -16.34 17.58
N VAL A 187 -21.19 -16.74 16.32
CA VAL A 187 -22.12 -17.79 15.84
C VAL A 187 -21.46 -19.18 15.87
N GLY A 188 -20.18 -19.28 16.26
CA GLY A 188 -19.44 -20.55 16.29
C GLY A 188 -19.12 -21.11 14.90
N ALA A 189 -19.04 -20.25 13.88
CA ALA A 189 -18.71 -20.66 12.53
C ALA A 189 -17.23 -21.06 12.40
N PRO A 190 -16.89 -22.08 11.59
CA PRO A 190 -15.51 -22.49 11.37
C PRO A 190 -14.71 -21.38 10.67
N ILE A 191 -13.47 -21.15 11.13
CA ILE A 191 -12.55 -20.19 10.51
C ILE A 191 -11.44 -20.98 9.79
N GLY A 192 -11.69 -21.29 8.52
CA GLY A 192 -10.71 -21.93 7.62
C GLY A 192 -10.28 -21.00 6.48
N ALA A 193 -9.00 -21.00 6.12
CA ALA A 193 -8.50 -20.17 5.01
C ALA A 193 -9.11 -20.55 3.65
N ALA A 194 -9.35 -21.84 3.42
CA ALA A 194 -9.87 -22.33 2.13
C ALA A 194 -11.31 -21.87 1.84
N GLU A 195 -12.17 -21.86 2.87
CA GLU A 195 -13.57 -21.45 2.76
C GLU A 195 -13.70 -19.91 2.72
N ASN A 196 -12.93 -19.22 3.58
CA ASN A 196 -13.01 -17.77 3.74
C ASN A 196 -12.35 -16.97 2.60
N LEU A 197 -11.39 -17.55 1.88
CA LEU A 197 -10.77 -16.92 0.70
C LEU A 197 -11.49 -17.26 -0.62
N SER A 198 -12.62 -17.98 -0.57
CA SER A 198 -13.38 -18.30 -1.78
C SER A 198 -13.89 -17.03 -2.47
N PRO A 199 -13.95 -17.00 -3.82
CA PRO A 199 -14.44 -15.83 -4.56
C PRO A 199 -15.86 -15.40 -4.16
N ALA A 200 -16.72 -16.36 -3.79
CA ALA A 200 -18.07 -16.09 -3.32
C ALA A 200 -18.08 -15.34 -1.98
N VAL A 201 -17.26 -15.77 -1.01
CA VAL A 201 -17.14 -15.09 0.29
C VAL A 201 -16.47 -13.72 0.14
N GLN A 202 -15.40 -13.62 -0.65
CA GLN A 202 -14.72 -12.34 -0.88
C GLN A 202 -15.58 -11.34 -1.67
N GLY A 203 -16.44 -11.84 -2.57
CA GLY A 203 -17.32 -11.03 -3.39
C GLY A 203 -18.31 -10.17 -2.60
N ILE A 204 -18.68 -10.59 -1.38
CA ILE A 204 -19.59 -9.84 -0.49
C ILE A 204 -19.08 -8.44 -0.17
N PHE A 205 -17.76 -8.22 -0.20
CA PHE A 205 -17.12 -6.96 0.19
C PHE A 205 -16.73 -6.08 -1.00
N VAL A 206 -16.80 -6.58 -2.24
CA VAL A 206 -16.37 -5.83 -3.43
C VAL A 206 -17.21 -4.58 -3.63
N LEU A 207 -18.54 -4.73 -3.68
CA LEU A 207 -19.43 -3.59 -3.89
C LEU A 207 -19.39 -2.60 -2.71
N PRO A 208 -19.44 -3.03 -1.43
CA PRO A 208 -19.22 -2.13 -0.29
C PRO A 208 -17.90 -1.37 -0.33
N PHE A 209 -16.80 -2.00 -0.76
CA PHE A 209 -15.50 -1.35 -0.91
C PHE A 209 -15.55 -0.25 -1.98
N LEU A 210 -16.07 -0.54 -3.16
CA LEU A 210 -16.19 0.42 -4.27
C LEU A 210 -17.08 1.60 -3.89
N VAL A 211 -18.23 1.34 -3.28
CA VAL A 211 -19.17 2.38 -2.80
C VAL A 211 -18.49 3.30 -1.79
N ASN A 212 -17.77 2.74 -0.81
CA ASN A 212 -17.04 3.55 0.17
C ASN A 212 -15.92 4.38 -0.48
N GLY A 213 -15.23 3.84 -1.50
CA GLY A 213 -14.27 4.61 -2.30
C GLY A 213 -14.91 5.80 -3.00
N VAL A 214 -16.06 5.62 -3.65
CA VAL A 214 -16.80 6.70 -4.31
C VAL A 214 -17.26 7.75 -3.30
N ILE A 215 -17.88 7.33 -2.19
CA ILE A 215 -18.33 8.23 -1.13
C ILE A 215 -17.15 9.03 -0.58
N ALA A 216 -16.04 8.35 -0.27
CA ALA A 216 -14.85 9.00 0.26
C ALA A 216 -14.25 10.00 -0.74
N PHE A 217 -14.28 9.73 -2.04
CA PHE A 217 -13.78 10.65 -3.07
C PHE A 217 -14.54 11.97 -3.12
N PHE A 218 -15.86 11.93 -2.94
CA PHE A 218 -16.70 13.13 -2.89
C PHE A 218 -16.68 13.79 -1.51
N ALA A 219 -16.61 13.01 -0.42
CA ALA A 219 -16.59 13.52 0.95
C ALA A 219 -15.23 14.10 1.37
N ALA A 220 -14.11 13.66 0.79
CA ALA A 220 -12.75 14.07 1.18
C ALA A 220 -12.45 15.56 0.98
N ALA A 221 -13.27 16.29 0.22
CA ALA A 221 -13.09 17.73 0.00
C ALA A 221 -13.73 18.60 1.09
N GLU A 222 -14.59 18.06 1.95
CA GLU A 222 -15.50 18.87 2.75
C GLU A 222 -15.48 18.55 4.25
N HIS A 223 -15.38 19.62 5.05
CA HIS A 223 -15.13 19.51 6.49
C HIS A 223 -16.40 19.70 7.34
N ALA A 224 -17.56 19.90 6.69
CA ALA A 224 -18.81 20.17 7.39
C ALA A 224 -19.32 18.92 8.12
N PRO A 225 -19.55 18.98 9.46
CA PRO A 225 -19.92 17.80 10.26
C PRO A 225 -21.22 17.15 9.80
N ARG A 226 -22.21 17.94 9.34
CA ARG A 226 -23.48 17.43 8.81
C ARG A 226 -23.30 16.59 7.54
N ARG A 227 -22.44 17.02 6.61
CA ARG A 227 -22.18 16.28 5.36
C ARG A 227 -21.37 15.02 5.59
N ARG A 228 -20.44 15.05 6.56
CA ARG A 228 -19.70 13.85 7.00
C ARG A 228 -20.62 12.81 7.65
N LEU A 229 -21.56 13.25 8.48
CA LEU A 229 -22.57 12.36 9.06
C LEU A 229 -23.47 11.76 7.97
N ALA A 230 -23.91 12.57 7.01
CA ALA A 230 -24.68 12.09 5.86
C ALA A 230 -23.88 11.07 5.03
N ALA A 231 -22.60 11.32 4.76
CA ALA A 231 -21.73 10.37 4.05
C ALA A 231 -21.61 9.03 4.80
N ALA A 232 -21.48 9.06 6.13
CA ALA A 232 -21.44 7.86 6.96
C ALA A 232 -22.78 7.11 6.96
N ALA A 233 -23.92 7.82 7.03
CA ALA A 233 -25.24 7.22 6.94
C ALA A 233 -25.50 6.57 5.57
N ILE A 234 -25.08 7.22 4.48
CA ILE A 234 -25.14 6.68 3.11
C ILE A 234 -24.23 5.45 2.99
N SER A 235 -23.01 5.51 3.52
CA SER A 235 -22.07 4.39 3.56
C SER A 235 -22.66 3.17 4.27
N TYR A 236 -23.27 3.38 5.45
CA TYR A 236 -23.97 2.34 6.19
C TYR A 236 -25.11 1.73 5.37
N GLY A 237 -26.04 2.56 4.87
CA GLY A 237 -27.22 2.09 4.15
C GLY A 237 -26.86 1.36 2.85
N ALA A 238 -25.96 1.93 2.05
CA ALA A 238 -25.50 1.31 0.82
C ALA A 238 -24.71 0.01 1.09
N GLY A 239 -23.91 -0.03 2.16
CA GLY A 239 -23.22 -1.23 2.61
C GLY A 239 -24.19 -2.35 3.00
N ALA A 240 -25.22 -2.02 3.79
CA ALA A 240 -26.23 -2.99 4.22
C ALA A 240 -27.00 -3.57 3.02
N ILE A 241 -27.47 -2.70 2.12
CA ILE A 241 -28.16 -3.11 0.90
C ILE A 241 -27.24 -3.99 0.05
N SER A 242 -26.00 -3.58 -0.15
CA SER A 242 -25.03 -4.34 -0.97
C SER A 242 -24.80 -5.75 -0.43
N ILE A 243 -24.60 -5.87 0.89
CA ILE A 243 -24.36 -7.18 1.53
C ILE A 243 -25.61 -8.05 1.43
N LEU A 244 -26.78 -7.53 1.82
CA LEU A 244 -28.03 -8.30 1.81
C LEU A 244 -28.41 -8.75 0.39
N SER A 245 -28.28 -7.85 -0.60
CA SER A 245 -28.53 -8.20 -2.00
C SER A 245 -27.54 -9.23 -2.52
N TYR A 246 -26.24 -9.09 -2.21
CA TYR A 246 -25.24 -10.07 -2.61
C TYR A 246 -25.54 -11.45 -2.01
N GLN A 247 -25.86 -11.50 -0.72
CA GLN A 247 -26.19 -12.76 -0.06
C GLN A 247 -27.42 -13.44 -0.66
N ALA A 248 -28.49 -12.67 -0.90
CA ALA A 248 -29.70 -13.20 -1.52
C ALA A 248 -29.44 -13.77 -2.94
N ILE A 249 -28.58 -13.12 -3.72
CA ILE A 249 -28.29 -13.53 -5.10
C ILE A 249 -27.32 -14.72 -5.15
N VAL A 250 -26.26 -14.71 -4.35
CA VAL A 250 -25.14 -15.67 -4.46
C VAL A 250 -25.33 -16.87 -3.53
N PHE A 251 -25.84 -16.66 -2.32
CA PHE A 251 -26.05 -17.70 -1.32
C PHE A 251 -27.53 -18.14 -1.19
N GLY A 252 -28.43 -17.52 -1.96
CA GLY A 252 -29.86 -17.86 -1.98
C GLY A 252 -30.63 -17.49 -0.70
N SER A 253 -29.97 -16.86 0.28
CA SER A 253 -30.56 -16.41 1.53
C SER A 253 -29.77 -15.22 2.07
N ALA A 254 -30.43 -14.31 2.79
CA ALA A 254 -29.81 -13.14 3.39
C ALA A 254 -29.92 -13.18 4.90
N ASP A 255 -28.78 -13.03 5.59
CA ASP A 255 -28.76 -12.90 7.04
C ASP A 255 -28.95 -11.42 7.40
N LEU A 256 -30.14 -11.09 7.87
CA LEU A 256 -30.50 -9.72 8.24
C LEU A 256 -29.64 -9.18 9.39
N VAL A 257 -29.26 -10.03 10.34
CA VAL A 257 -28.45 -9.60 11.50
C VAL A 257 -27.06 -9.23 11.00
N TYR A 258 -26.43 -10.11 10.24
CA TYR A 258 -25.11 -9.84 9.68
C TYR A 258 -25.12 -8.64 8.74
N GLY A 259 -26.07 -8.57 7.80
CA GLY A 259 -26.16 -7.48 6.82
C GLY A 259 -26.37 -6.10 7.42
N LEU A 260 -27.00 -6.01 8.59
CA LEU A 260 -27.17 -4.75 9.33
C LEU A 260 -25.98 -4.41 10.23
N VAL A 261 -25.29 -5.41 10.78
CA VAL A 261 -24.16 -5.20 11.71
C VAL A 261 -22.85 -4.93 10.96
N ALA A 262 -22.59 -5.65 9.87
CA ALA A 262 -21.33 -5.56 9.11
C ALA A 262 -20.94 -4.12 8.66
N PRO A 263 -21.88 -3.26 8.19
CA PRO A 263 -21.55 -1.91 7.73
C PRO A 263 -21.29 -0.88 8.83
N VAL A 264 -21.59 -1.19 10.11
CA VAL A 264 -21.51 -0.22 11.22
C VAL A 264 -20.09 0.32 11.40
N LEU A 265 -19.11 -0.56 11.59
CA LEU A 265 -17.72 -0.15 11.81
C LEU A 265 -17.11 0.56 10.58
N PRO A 266 -17.28 0.09 9.33
CA PRO A 266 -16.90 0.81 8.12
C PRO A 266 -17.42 2.24 8.03
N ALA A 267 -18.68 2.47 8.38
CA ALA A 267 -19.31 3.80 8.37
C ALA A 267 -18.72 4.72 9.44
N VAL A 268 -18.45 4.19 10.64
CA VAL A 268 -17.75 4.92 11.71
C VAL A 268 -16.33 5.30 11.28
N ILE A 269 -15.59 4.38 10.66
CA ILE A 269 -14.25 4.65 10.12
C ILE A 269 -14.30 5.77 9.08
N LEU A 270 -15.23 5.71 8.13
CA LEU A 270 -15.40 6.74 7.10
C LEU A 270 -15.69 8.11 7.73
N TRP A 271 -16.54 8.14 8.75
CA TRP A 271 -16.82 9.37 9.50
C TRP A 271 -15.57 9.93 10.19
N LEU A 272 -14.78 9.10 10.87
CA LEU A 272 -13.59 9.53 11.61
C LEU A 272 -12.45 9.98 10.69
N VAL A 273 -12.17 9.24 9.61
CA VAL A 273 -11.02 9.51 8.74
C VAL A 273 -11.25 10.76 7.88
N THR A 274 -12.50 11.05 7.50
CA THR A 274 -12.87 12.29 6.79
C THR A 274 -12.82 13.55 7.67
N ALA A 275 -12.54 13.41 8.97
CA ALA A 275 -12.45 14.54 9.91
C ALA A 275 -11.18 15.38 9.79
N HIS A 276 -10.11 14.83 9.21
CA HIS A 276 -8.77 15.37 9.43
C HIS A 276 -8.51 16.66 8.63
N ARG A 277 -8.45 17.80 9.33
CA ARG A 277 -8.04 19.10 8.79
C ARG A 277 -6.58 19.05 8.32
N ARG A 278 -6.30 19.52 7.10
CA ARG A 278 -4.96 20.09 6.81
C ARG A 278 -4.85 21.41 7.56
N GLY A 279 -3.92 21.51 8.50
CA GLY A 279 -3.40 22.81 8.94
C GLY A 279 -2.82 23.52 7.71
N SER A 280 -3.20 24.78 7.51
CA SER A 280 -2.71 25.65 6.45
C SER A 280 -1.22 25.96 6.64
N GLY A 281 -0.35 25.06 6.19
CA GLY A 281 1.02 25.41 5.88
C GLY A 281 1.07 25.84 4.43
N SER A 282 1.18 27.15 4.17
CA SER A 282 1.46 27.66 2.83
C SER A 282 2.69 26.96 2.26
N VAL A 283 2.55 26.42 1.04
CA VAL A 283 3.67 25.92 0.27
C VAL A 283 4.53 27.14 -0.08
N PRO A 284 5.81 27.22 0.33
CA PRO A 284 6.66 28.31 -0.11
C PRO A 284 6.74 28.29 -1.63
N THR A 285 6.48 29.41 -2.29
CA THR A 285 6.65 29.52 -3.74
C THR A 285 8.14 29.47 -4.09
N ASP A 286 8.48 29.16 -5.34
CA ASP A 286 9.89 29.13 -5.78
C ASP A 286 10.61 30.47 -5.49
N ALA A 287 9.87 31.59 -5.46
CA ALA A 287 10.36 32.91 -5.05
C ALA A 287 10.77 32.98 -3.55
N ASP A 288 10.09 32.25 -2.67
CA ASP A 288 10.40 32.19 -1.24
C ASP A 288 11.68 31.36 -0.99
N VAL A 289 11.96 30.38 -1.85
CA VAL A 289 13.17 29.54 -1.79
C VAL A 289 14.38 30.32 -2.34
N GLU A 290 14.18 31.13 -3.37
CA GLU A 290 15.24 31.91 -4.02
C GLU A 290 15.69 33.12 -3.18
N SER A 291 14.73 33.82 -2.54
CA SER A 291 14.99 34.93 -1.61
C SER A 291 15.74 34.48 -0.34
N ALA A 292 15.45 33.28 0.16
CA ALA A 292 16.15 32.70 1.30
C ALA A 292 17.61 32.28 0.97
N GLN A 293 17.94 32.03 -0.30
CA GLN A 293 19.31 31.70 -0.72
C GLN A 293 20.18 32.95 -0.96
N HIS A 294 19.57 34.10 -1.27
CA HIS A 294 20.28 35.36 -1.52
C HIS A 294 20.42 36.27 -0.29
N ALA A 295 19.68 36.00 0.79
CA ALA A 295 19.86 36.65 2.09
C ALA A 295 21.08 36.06 2.85
N ARG A 296 22.29 36.19 2.28
CA ARG A 296 23.52 36.04 3.09
C ARG A 296 23.71 37.30 3.91
N PRO A 297 23.86 37.23 5.25
CA PRO A 297 24.36 38.37 6.00
C PRO A 297 25.81 38.62 5.58
N ALA A 298 26.09 39.85 5.17
CA ALA A 298 27.46 40.34 5.10
C ALA A 298 28.01 40.37 6.54
N ARG A 299 28.91 39.43 6.84
CA ARG A 299 30.00 39.53 7.83
C ARG A 299 30.86 38.28 7.76
#